data_AF-A0A0Q5KBE1-F1
#
_entry.id   AF-A0A0Q5KBE1-F1
#
_cell.length_a   1.000
_cell.length_b   1.000
_cell.length_c   1.000
_cell.angle_alpha   90.00
_cell.angle_beta   90.00
_cell.angle_gamma   90.00
#
_symmetry.space_group_name_H-M   'P 1'
#
loop_
_entity.id
_entity.type
_entity.pdbx_description
1 polymer ?
#
loop_
_entity_poly.entity_id
_entity_poly.type
_entity_poly.pdbx_seq_one_letter_code
_entity_poly.pdbx_strand_id
1 'polypeptide(L)'
;MRALADPLPLISQLEHTPQNPRWHAEGDVARHTALVFAEAAQLADAEALPPDERLILLLAAALHDVGKALTTRLVGDAEAGEEMRLVSPRHADRGRSYLAYRLPELGLPPATLRAVLALVGHHHDVPRVLETGTPAVYRRLARQVSLPLLYLLEQADLRGRVGEGQAGRLDDLDLFRMQAQDYGLWDGGDPYRAWAEVVGAVLAGAPPALLDRTLGQGVLDHEAGRIRTPEEAVARAYRARGGFAELVVVCGPSGSGKSTWIAGALPDYEVVSLDDLRGRLAGRRADQAMNGQVMQAAREALRAALRRNGKVVWDATGLRRDFRRTVLGLGMDYGALTTLAVFQPRPGDLGARNLGRAHAVPGAVLAAQLAGAEFPYLPEAHRTLWVDGDGQTTGQAGFSSS
;
A
#
# COMPACT_ATOMS: atom_id res chain seq x y z
N MET A 1 -21.92 10.78 -1.34
CA MET A 1 -20.90 11.64 -1.98
C MET A 1 -20.76 13.02 -1.33
N ARG A 2 -21.77 13.90 -1.30
CA ARG A 2 -21.62 15.27 -0.74
C ARG A 2 -21.09 15.34 0.70
N ALA A 3 -21.52 14.42 1.57
CA ALA A 3 -21.05 14.35 2.96
C ALA A 3 -19.55 14.03 3.10
N LEU A 4 -18.91 13.50 2.05
CA LEU A 4 -17.48 13.18 2.03
C LEU A 4 -16.63 14.33 1.47
N ALA A 5 -17.22 15.38 0.91
CA ALA A 5 -16.50 16.42 0.18
C ALA A 5 -15.57 17.27 1.06
N ASP A 6 -15.93 17.49 2.33
CA ASP A 6 -15.12 18.24 3.28
C ASP A 6 -13.83 17.49 3.68
N PRO A 7 -13.89 16.24 4.19
CA PRO A 7 -12.67 15.47 4.49
C PRO A 7 -11.92 15.01 3.22
N LEU A 8 -12.59 14.94 2.06
CA LEU A 8 -12.03 14.49 0.78
C LEU A 8 -12.30 15.50 -0.35
N PRO A 9 -11.56 16.62 -0.41
CA PRO A 9 -11.81 17.69 -1.39
C PRO A 9 -11.79 17.27 -2.86
N LEU A 10 -11.11 16.17 -3.22
CA LEU A 10 -11.12 15.66 -4.60
C LEU A 10 -12.49 15.17 -5.07
N ILE A 11 -13.40 14.83 -4.17
CA ILE A 11 -14.75 14.40 -4.54
C ILE A 11 -15.48 15.50 -5.32
N SER A 12 -15.28 16.76 -4.95
CA SER A 12 -15.87 17.90 -5.65
C SER A 12 -15.28 18.12 -7.05
N GLN A 13 -14.14 17.50 -7.38
CA GLN A 13 -13.53 17.61 -8.71
C GLN A 13 -14.02 16.54 -9.69
N LEU A 14 -14.72 15.50 -9.21
CA LEU A 14 -15.13 14.37 -10.05
C LEU A 14 -16.15 14.79 -11.11
N GLU A 15 -17.02 15.76 -10.83
CA GLU A 15 -18.00 16.30 -11.79
C GLU A 15 -17.34 17.08 -12.93
N HIS A 16 -16.09 17.49 -12.75
CA HIS A 16 -15.28 18.19 -13.75
C HIS A 16 -14.22 17.31 -14.37
N THR A 17 -14.17 16.02 -14.00
CA THR A 17 -13.21 15.07 -14.55
C THR A 17 -13.87 14.31 -15.71
N PRO A 18 -13.52 14.62 -16.97
CA PRO A 18 -14.13 13.94 -18.11
C PRO A 18 -13.72 12.47 -18.15
N GLN A 19 -14.53 11.65 -18.81
CA GLN A 19 -14.18 10.29 -19.21
C GLN A 19 -14.27 10.13 -20.72
N ASN A 20 -13.73 9.02 -21.23
CA ASN A 20 -13.79 8.76 -22.66
C ASN A 20 -15.24 8.38 -23.05
N PRO A 21 -15.89 9.14 -23.95
CA PRO A 21 -17.31 8.96 -24.27
C PRO A 21 -17.64 7.61 -24.92
N ARG A 22 -16.65 6.92 -25.50
CA ARG A 22 -16.84 5.59 -26.09
C ARG A 22 -17.10 4.52 -25.03
N TRP A 23 -16.38 4.58 -23.92
CA TRP A 23 -16.45 3.58 -22.84
C TRP A 23 -17.23 4.09 -21.61
N HIS A 24 -17.54 5.39 -21.58
CA HIS A 24 -18.20 6.12 -20.50
C HIS A 24 -19.13 7.21 -21.08
N ALA A 25 -20.19 6.78 -21.76
CA ALA A 25 -21.22 7.65 -22.32
C ALA A 25 -22.04 8.37 -21.25
N GLU A 26 -22.01 7.92 -19.99
CA GLU A 26 -22.58 8.64 -18.83
C GLU A 26 -21.92 10.01 -18.58
N GLY A 27 -20.70 10.22 -19.07
CA GLY A 27 -20.01 11.50 -19.07
C GLY A 27 -18.85 11.56 -18.08
N ASP A 28 -19.04 12.29 -16.97
CA ASP A 28 -17.98 12.56 -16.00
C ASP A 28 -17.81 11.44 -14.95
N VAL A 29 -16.72 11.52 -14.18
CA VAL A 29 -16.39 10.53 -13.15
C VAL A 29 -17.42 10.53 -12.00
N ALA A 30 -18.04 11.68 -11.67
CA ALA A 30 -19.03 11.72 -10.58
C ALA A 30 -20.31 10.95 -10.94
N ARG A 31 -20.78 11.06 -12.20
CA ARG A 31 -21.93 10.29 -12.70
C ARG A 31 -21.65 8.79 -12.71
N HIS A 32 -20.51 8.38 -13.24
CA HIS A 32 -20.08 6.97 -13.21
C HIS A 32 -20.03 6.45 -11.79
N THR A 33 -19.35 7.16 -10.89
CA THR A 33 -19.25 6.77 -9.46
C THR A 33 -20.63 6.64 -8.80
N ALA A 34 -21.60 7.48 -9.15
CA ALA A 34 -22.96 7.37 -8.61
C ALA A 34 -23.69 6.11 -9.10
N LEU A 35 -23.52 5.73 -10.37
CA LEU A 35 -24.06 4.49 -10.93
C LEU A 35 -23.42 3.26 -10.28
N VAL A 36 -22.09 3.23 -10.19
CA VAL A 36 -21.34 2.16 -9.52
C VAL A 36 -21.73 2.03 -8.05
N PHE A 37 -21.92 3.14 -7.33
CA PHE A 37 -22.38 3.11 -5.94
C PHE A 37 -23.79 2.50 -5.81
N ALA A 38 -24.70 2.81 -6.73
CA ALA A 38 -26.05 2.25 -6.71
C ALA A 38 -26.03 0.73 -6.99
N GLU A 39 -25.24 0.29 -7.95
CA GLU A 39 -25.02 -1.14 -8.24
C GLU A 39 -24.38 -1.86 -7.05
N ALA A 40 -23.34 -1.28 -6.45
CA ALA A 40 -22.68 -1.83 -5.27
C ALA A 40 -23.64 -1.99 -4.09
N ALA A 41 -24.59 -1.07 -3.90
CA ALA A 41 -25.63 -1.18 -2.87
C ALA A 41 -26.58 -2.35 -3.15
N GLN A 42 -27.03 -2.51 -4.39
CA GLN A 42 -27.90 -3.64 -4.78
C GLN A 42 -27.17 -4.97 -4.60
N LEU A 43 -25.90 -5.06 -5.00
CA LEU A 43 -25.07 -6.25 -4.81
C LEU A 43 -24.85 -6.56 -3.34
N ALA A 44 -24.55 -5.55 -2.52
CA ALA A 44 -24.39 -5.74 -1.08
C ALA A 44 -25.65 -6.31 -0.42
N ASP A 45 -26.82 -5.81 -0.82
CA ASP A 45 -28.10 -6.27 -0.28
C ASP A 45 -28.45 -7.67 -0.82
N ALA A 46 -28.16 -7.96 -2.09
CA ALA A 46 -28.40 -9.28 -2.71
C ALA A 46 -27.52 -10.39 -2.13
N GLU A 47 -26.24 -10.09 -1.85
CA GLU A 47 -25.30 -11.02 -1.19
C GLU A 47 -25.48 -11.05 0.35
N ALA A 48 -26.43 -10.26 0.88
CA ALA A 48 -26.67 -10.12 2.32
C ALA A 48 -25.40 -9.81 3.13
N LEU A 49 -24.57 -8.89 2.61
CA LEU A 49 -23.28 -8.57 3.22
C LEU A 49 -23.44 -8.08 4.67
N PRO A 50 -22.57 -8.53 5.59
CA PRO A 50 -22.50 -7.98 6.94
C PRO A 50 -22.32 -6.45 6.93
N PRO A 51 -22.77 -5.73 7.97
CA PRO A 51 -22.71 -4.27 8.02
C PRO A 51 -21.32 -3.68 7.72
N ASP A 52 -20.26 -4.30 8.23
CA ASP A 52 -18.88 -3.83 8.02
C ASP A 52 -18.43 -4.02 6.56
N GLU A 53 -18.72 -5.17 5.95
CA GLU A 53 -18.40 -5.45 4.55
C GLU A 53 -19.21 -4.59 3.60
N ARG A 54 -20.49 -4.37 3.90
CA ARG A 54 -21.36 -3.44 3.18
C ARG A 54 -20.79 -2.02 3.23
N LEU A 55 -20.35 -1.55 4.40
CA LEU A 55 -19.72 -0.24 4.53
C LEU A 55 -18.43 -0.15 3.69
N ILE A 56 -17.58 -1.18 3.75
CA ILE A 56 -16.33 -1.26 2.99
C ILE A 56 -16.60 -1.19 1.48
N LEU A 57 -17.53 -2.00 0.98
CA LEU A 57 -17.87 -2.05 -0.45
C LEU A 57 -18.43 -0.71 -0.94
N LEU A 58 -19.35 -0.11 -0.18
CA LEU A 58 -19.96 1.17 -0.55
C LEU A 58 -18.96 2.34 -0.53
N LEU A 59 -18.08 2.39 0.48
CA LEU A 59 -17.02 3.39 0.52
C LEU A 59 -16.02 3.18 -0.61
N ALA A 60 -15.64 1.94 -0.93
CA ALA A 60 -14.77 1.65 -2.05
C ALA A 60 -15.42 2.05 -3.38
N ALA A 61 -16.69 1.71 -3.61
CA ALA A 61 -17.44 2.11 -4.80
C ALA A 61 -17.48 3.64 -4.97
N ALA A 62 -17.73 4.37 -3.88
CA ALA A 62 -17.73 5.83 -3.86
C ALA A 62 -16.35 6.47 -4.15
N LEU A 63 -15.25 5.72 -4.00
CA LEU A 63 -13.90 6.27 -3.99
C LEU A 63 -12.94 5.62 -5.02
N HIS A 64 -13.34 4.54 -5.69
CA HIS A 64 -12.47 3.73 -6.54
C HIS A 64 -11.74 4.57 -7.60
N ASP A 65 -12.47 5.51 -8.19
CA ASP A 65 -12.01 6.37 -9.27
C ASP A 65 -11.57 7.78 -8.82
N VAL A 66 -11.46 8.05 -7.52
CA VAL A 66 -11.10 9.41 -7.02
C VAL A 66 -9.75 9.89 -7.57
N GLY A 67 -8.85 8.98 -7.89
CA GLY A 67 -7.54 9.29 -8.48
C GLY A 67 -7.59 9.76 -9.93
N LYS A 68 -8.72 9.62 -10.64
CA LYS A 68 -8.87 10.16 -12.00
C LYS A 68 -8.77 11.68 -12.00
N ALA A 69 -9.32 12.37 -11.00
CA ALA A 69 -9.16 13.83 -10.84
C ALA A 69 -7.69 14.28 -10.77
N LEU A 70 -6.77 13.40 -10.38
CA LEU A 70 -5.34 13.70 -10.28
C LEU A 70 -4.53 13.33 -11.55
N THR A 71 -5.08 12.49 -12.42
CA THR A 71 -4.29 11.78 -13.44
C THR A 71 -4.87 11.84 -14.84
N THR A 72 -6.15 12.19 -14.98
CA THR A 72 -6.83 12.31 -16.27
C THR A 72 -6.19 13.40 -17.12
N ARG A 73 -5.79 13.04 -18.34
CA ARG A 73 -5.19 13.95 -19.31
C ARG A 73 -5.40 13.44 -20.73
N LEU A 74 -5.31 14.34 -21.71
CA LEU A 74 -5.25 13.98 -23.12
C LEU A 74 -3.84 13.55 -23.49
N VAL A 75 -3.71 12.45 -24.22
CA VAL A 75 -2.46 11.92 -24.77
C VAL A 75 -2.67 11.60 -26.23
N GLY A 76 -1.71 11.95 -27.07
CA GLY A 76 -1.71 11.77 -28.52
C GLY A 76 -0.88 12.88 -29.15
N ASP A 77 -0.42 12.63 -30.38
CA ASP A 77 0.29 13.60 -31.20
C ASP A 77 -0.53 13.95 -32.45
N ALA A 78 -1.28 15.05 -32.37
CA ALA A 78 -2.06 15.54 -33.50
C ALA A 78 -1.19 15.95 -34.71
N GLU A 79 0.07 16.36 -34.48
CA GLU A 79 1.00 16.72 -35.54
C GLU A 79 1.55 15.48 -36.26
N ALA A 80 1.70 14.37 -35.55
CA ALA A 80 2.00 13.05 -36.12
C ALA A 80 0.76 12.31 -36.67
N GLY A 81 -0.42 12.92 -36.62
CA GLY A 81 -1.69 12.32 -37.08
C GLY A 81 -2.27 11.28 -36.12
N GLU A 82 -1.82 11.24 -34.87
CA GLU A 82 -2.36 10.37 -33.84
C GLU A 82 -3.66 10.94 -33.24
N GLU A 83 -4.60 10.05 -32.97
CA GLU A 83 -5.86 10.39 -32.31
C GLU A 83 -5.62 10.78 -30.83
N MET A 84 -6.15 11.94 -30.42
CA MET A 84 -6.12 12.36 -29.03
C MET A 84 -7.02 11.48 -28.17
N ARG A 85 -6.46 10.86 -27.14
CA ARG A 85 -7.16 9.94 -26.24
C ARG A 85 -7.10 10.42 -24.80
N LEU A 86 -8.25 10.39 -24.14
CA LEU A 86 -8.33 10.66 -22.71
C LEU A 86 -7.92 9.42 -21.91
N VAL A 87 -6.93 9.56 -21.04
CA VAL A 87 -6.38 8.46 -20.23
C VAL A 87 -6.18 8.90 -18.78
N SER A 88 -6.30 7.95 -17.85
CA SER A 88 -6.09 8.17 -16.40
C SER A 88 -5.07 7.17 -15.85
N PRO A 89 -3.78 7.30 -16.23
CA PRO A 89 -2.75 6.33 -15.87
C PRO A 89 -2.52 6.30 -14.36
N ARG A 90 -2.45 5.08 -13.79
CA ARG A 90 -2.19 4.84 -12.36
C ARG A 90 -3.21 5.51 -11.41
N HIS A 91 -4.43 5.77 -11.86
CA HIS A 91 -5.45 6.45 -11.04
C HIS A 91 -5.77 5.66 -9.75
N ALA A 92 -5.82 4.33 -9.80
CA ALA A 92 -6.02 3.49 -8.61
C ALA A 92 -4.93 3.72 -7.54
N ASP A 93 -3.66 3.63 -7.93
CA ASP A 93 -2.51 3.88 -7.03
C ASP A 93 -2.52 5.31 -6.46
N ARG A 94 -2.79 6.30 -7.32
CA ARG A 94 -2.82 7.71 -6.93
C ARG A 94 -4.01 8.02 -6.02
N GLY A 95 -5.18 7.46 -6.31
CA GLY A 95 -6.39 7.56 -5.49
C GLY A 95 -6.19 6.94 -4.12
N ARG A 96 -5.73 5.69 -4.05
CA ARG A 96 -5.36 5.01 -2.80
C ARG A 96 -4.37 5.83 -1.97
N SER A 97 -3.32 6.34 -2.59
CA SER A 97 -2.30 7.11 -1.88
C SER A 97 -2.83 8.45 -1.35
N TYR A 98 -3.68 9.12 -2.12
CA TYR A 98 -4.38 10.33 -1.68
C TYR A 98 -5.28 10.05 -0.47
N LEU A 99 -6.06 8.97 -0.52
CA LEU A 99 -7.01 8.57 0.52
C LEU A 99 -6.32 8.13 1.82
N ALA A 100 -5.16 7.48 1.72
CA ALA A 100 -4.46 6.91 2.87
C ALA A 100 -4.08 7.93 3.95
N TYR A 101 -3.93 9.20 3.57
CA TYR A 101 -3.64 10.31 4.47
C TYR A 101 -4.82 11.27 4.59
N ARG A 102 -6.07 10.82 4.38
CA ARG A 102 -7.29 11.62 4.50
C ARG A 102 -8.46 10.85 5.10
N LEU A 103 -8.62 9.59 4.74
CA LEU A 103 -9.62 8.69 5.33
C LEU A 103 -9.54 8.56 6.87
N PRO A 104 -8.36 8.66 7.53
CA PRO A 104 -8.33 8.68 8.99
C PRO A 104 -9.17 9.79 9.65
N GLU A 105 -9.48 10.87 8.92
CA GLU A 105 -10.37 11.95 9.38
C GLU A 105 -11.82 11.47 9.60
N LEU A 106 -12.23 10.39 8.94
CA LEU A 106 -13.58 9.83 9.08
C LEU A 106 -13.81 9.11 10.41
N GLY A 107 -12.74 8.85 11.19
CA GLY A 107 -12.85 8.19 12.49
C GLY A 107 -13.31 6.72 12.44
N LEU A 108 -13.28 6.09 11.27
CA LEU A 108 -13.65 4.68 11.09
C LEU A 108 -12.57 3.73 11.65
N PRO A 109 -12.93 2.48 11.97
CA PRO A 109 -11.96 1.49 12.42
C PRO A 109 -10.78 1.33 11.45
N PRO A 110 -9.52 1.23 11.92
CA PRO A 110 -8.35 1.12 11.06
C PRO A 110 -8.42 -0.05 10.06
N ALA A 111 -9.02 -1.18 10.46
CA ALA A 111 -9.22 -2.33 9.57
C ALA A 111 -10.15 -2.00 8.39
N THR A 112 -11.26 -1.31 8.64
CA THR A 112 -12.19 -0.82 7.62
C THR A 112 -11.49 0.12 6.64
N LEU A 113 -10.71 1.08 7.15
CA LEU A 113 -9.94 2.01 6.31
C LEU A 113 -8.95 1.28 5.40
N ARG A 114 -8.23 0.29 5.94
CA ARG A 114 -7.30 -0.53 5.16
C ARG A 114 -8.01 -1.34 4.08
N ALA A 115 -9.16 -1.93 4.38
CA ALA A 115 -9.95 -2.69 3.41
C ALA A 115 -10.45 -1.80 2.26
N VAL A 116 -10.94 -0.58 2.56
CA VAL A 116 -11.30 0.41 1.53
C VAL A 116 -10.09 0.79 0.68
N LEU A 117 -8.95 1.09 1.29
CA LEU A 117 -7.72 1.42 0.56
C LEU A 117 -7.23 0.27 -0.32
N ALA A 118 -7.40 -0.98 0.13
CA ALA A 118 -7.05 -2.17 -0.64
C ALA A 118 -7.94 -2.30 -1.88
N LEU A 119 -9.26 -2.20 -1.73
CA LEU A 119 -10.20 -2.24 -2.85
C LEU A 119 -9.93 -1.12 -3.86
N VAL A 120 -9.76 0.11 -3.40
CA VAL A 120 -9.43 1.26 -4.28
C VAL A 120 -8.10 1.03 -5.02
N GLY A 121 -7.10 0.43 -4.39
CA GLY A 121 -5.81 0.14 -5.05
C GLY A 121 -5.88 -0.96 -6.11
N HIS A 122 -6.73 -1.95 -5.89
CA HIS A 122 -6.74 -3.20 -6.65
C HIS A 122 -7.93 -3.36 -7.62
N HIS A 123 -8.87 -2.41 -7.70
CA HIS A 123 -10.10 -2.49 -8.52
C HIS A 123 -9.92 -2.63 -10.06
N HIS A 124 -8.68 -2.72 -10.55
CA HIS A 124 -8.35 -2.94 -11.96
C HIS A 124 -7.38 -4.12 -12.16
N ASP A 125 -7.09 -4.87 -11.10
CA ASP A 125 -6.09 -5.94 -11.13
C ASP A 125 -6.64 -7.27 -11.67
N VAL A 126 -7.96 -7.51 -11.61
CA VAL A 126 -8.55 -8.80 -12.03
C VAL A 126 -8.18 -9.19 -13.46
N PRO A 127 -8.26 -8.32 -14.50
CA PRO A 127 -7.90 -8.72 -15.86
C PRO A 127 -6.45 -9.24 -15.96
N ARG A 128 -5.51 -8.55 -15.30
CA ARG A 128 -4.08 -8.92 -15.28
C ARG A 128 -3.83 -10.20 -14.48
N VAL A 129 -4.54 -10.38 -13.37
CA VAL A 129 -4.43 -11.57 -12.52
C VAL A 129 -4.98 -12.79 -13.25
N LEU A 130 -6.12 -12.64 -13.91
CA LEU A 130 -6.75 -13.67 -14.73
C LEU A 130 -5.86 -14.07 -15.92
N GLU A 131 -5.31 -13.09 -16.66
CA GLU A 131 -4.38 -13.33 -17.78
C GLU A 131 -3.17 -14.16 -17.33
N THR A 132 -2.63 -13.88 -16.13
CA THR A 132 -1.51 -14.66 -15.58
C THR A 132 -1.96 -16.03 -15.07
N GLY A 133 -3.13 -16.13 -14.44
CA GLY A 133 -3.80 -17.39 -14.08
C GLY A 133 -3.14 -18.27 -13.01
N THR A 134 -1.96 -17.91 -12.47
CA THR A 134 -1.22 -18.80 -11.54
C THR A 134 -1.66 -18.66 -10.08
N PRO A 135 -1.58 -19.73 -9.26
CA PRO A 135 -1.86 -19.66 -7.82
C PRO A 135 -1.05 -18.59 -7.09
N ALA A 136 0.20 -18.36 -7.49
CA ALA A 136 1.07 -17.37 -6.85
C ALA A 136 0.56 -15.93 -7.00
N VAL A 137 0.06 -15.57 -8.19
CA VAL A 137 -0.51 -14.23 -8.44
C VAL A 137 -1.83 -14.04 -7.69
N TYR A 138 -2.68 -15.06 -7.65
CA TYR A 138 -3.92 -15.02 -6.86
C TYR A 138 -3.64 -14.93 -5.35
N ARG A 139 -2.70 -15.72 -4.80
CA ARG A 139 -2.30 -15.64 -3.37
C ARG A 139 -1.75 -14.26 -3.01
N ARG A 140 -0.95 -13.67 -3.91
CA ARG A 140 -0.42 -12.31 -3.73
C ARG A 140 -1.53 -11.27 -3.69
N LEU A 141 -2.57 -11.40 -4.52
CA LEU A 141 -3.73 -10.52 -4.49
C LEU A 141 -4.56 -10.74 -3.21
N ALA A 142 -4.89 -12.00 -2.88
CA ALA A 142 -5.69 -12.38 -1.72
C ALA A 142 -5.07 -11.90 -0.39
N ARG A 143 -3.73 -11.81 -0.31
CA ARG A 143 -3.04 -11.27 0.87
C ARG A 143 -3.28 -9.77 1.06
N GLN A 144 -3.64 -9.04 0.00
CA GLN A 144 -3.75 -7.60 -0.01
C GLN A 144 -5.19 -7.09 0.00
N VAL A 145 -6.13 -7.86 -0.56
CA VAL A 145 -7.53 -7.46 -0.71
C VAL A 145 -8.45 -8.69 -0.62
N SER A 146 -9.66 -8.49 -0.06
CA SER A 146 -10.71 -9.50 -0.09
C SER A 146 -11.14 -9.75 -1.53
N LEU A 147 -10.93 -10.97 -2.04
CA LEU A 147 -11.31 -11.34 -3.40
C LEU A 147 -12.83 -11.26 -3.63
N PRO A 148 -13.71 -11.68 -2.69
CA PRO A 148 -15.15 -11.48 -2.83
C PRO A 148 -15.55 -10.02 -2.96
N LEU A 149 -15.03 -9.13 -2.10
CA LEU A 149 -15.37 -7.70 -2.18
C LEU A 149 -14.79 -7.02 -3.42
N LEU A 150 -13.61 -7.46 -3.87
CA LEU A 150 -13.02 -6.98 -5.12
C LEU A 150 -13.90 -7.38 -6.31
N TYR A 151 -14.35 -8.63 -6.35
CA TYR A 151 -15.28 -9.13 -7.37
C TYR A 151 -16.59 -8.31 -7.38
N LEU A 152 -17.19 -8.04 -6.22
CA LEU A 152 -18.41 -7.24 -6.15
C LEU A 152 -18.20 -5.79 -6.59
N LEU A 153 -17.05 -5.19 -6.25
CA LEU A 153 -16.71 -3.85 -6.69
C LEU A 153 -16.52 -3.78 -8.20
N GLU A 154 -15.82 -4.73 -8.80
CA GLU A 154 -15.63 -4.78 -10.25
C GLU A 154 -16.95 -5.10 -10.97
N GLN A 155 -17.79 -5.97 -10.41
CA GLN A 155 -19.12 -6.22 -10.95
C GLN A 155 -19.97 -4.94 -10.93
N ALA A 156 -19.91 -4.16 -9.85
CA ALA A 156 -20.58 -2.87 -9.78
C ALA A 156 -20.02 -1.86 -10.81
N ASP A 157 -18.69 -1.82 -11.02
CA ASP A 157 -18.06 -0.96 -12.03
C ASP A 157 -18.53 -1.30 -13.45
N LEU A 158 -18.59 -2.59 -13.76
CA LEU A 158 -19.04 -3.08 -15.06
C LEU A 158 -20.52 -2.79 -15.30
N ARG A 159 -21.38 -3.02 -14.30
CA ARG A 159 -22.83 -2.76 -14.40
C ARG A 159 -23.18 -1.28 -14.39
N GLY A 160 -22.40 -0.45 -13.69
CA GLY A 160 -22.61 0.99 -13.60
C GLY A 160 -22.14 1.78 -14.83
N ARG A 161 -21.49 1.12 -15.79
CA ARG A 161 -20.92 1.75 -16.99
C ARG A 161 -21.97 1.87 -18.11
N VAL A 162 -21.97 2.97 -18.84
CA VAL A 162 -22.76 3.13 -20.07
C VAL A 162 -21.79 3.28 -21.25
N GLY A 163 -21.70 2.31 -22.16
CA GLY A 163 -20.77 2.41 -23.30
C GLY A 163 -20.37 1.08 -23.91
N GLU A 164 -19.47 1.13 -24.90
CA GLU A 164 -18.98 -0.06 -25.59
C GLU A 164 -18.03 -0.90 -24.72
N GLY A 165 -17.86 -2.18 -25.11
CA GLY A 165 -16.77 -3.03 -24.59
C GLY A 165 -17.08 -3.75 -23.28
N GLN A 166 -18.36 -3.88 -22.91
CA GLN A 166 -18.79 -4.65 -21.73
C GLN A 166 -18.93 -6.15 -22.00
N ALA A 167 -19.14 -6.54 -23.26
CA ALA A 167 -19.33 -7.94 -23.65
C ALA A 167 -18.11 -8.79 -23.26
N GLY A 168 -18.34 -9.93 -22.61
CA GLY A 168 -17.30 -10.85 -22.14
C GLY A 168 -16.62 -10.48 -20.82
N ARG A 169 -16.68 -9.22 -20.36
CA ARG A 169 -16.00 -8.81 -19.11
C ARG A 169 -16.61 -9.41 -17.86
N LEU A 170 -17.94 -9.60 -17.85
CA LEU A 170 -18.61 -10.30 -16.76
C LEU A 170 -18.22 -11.79 -16.76
N ASP A 171 -18.07 -12.41 -17.93
CA ASP A 171 -17.61 -13.80 -18.04
C ASP A 171 -16.16 -13.95 -17.53
N ASP A 172 -15.28 -13.00 -17.86
CA ASP A 172 -13.90 -12.95 -17.33
C ASP A 172 -13.90 -12.81 -15.80
N LEU A 173 -14.78 -11.96 -15.25
CA LEU A 173 -14.92 -11.75 -13.82
C LEU A 173 -15.44 -13.01 -13.10
N ASP A 174 -16.37 -13.73 -13.73
CA ASP A 174 -16.84 -15.04 -13.24
C ASP A 174 -15.74 -16.10 -13.31
N LEU A 175 -14.91 -16.10 -14.37
CA LEU A 175 -13.74 -16.97 -14.47
C LEU A 175 -12.71 -16.68 -13.37
N PHE A 176 -12.48 -15.41 -13.06
CA PHE A 176 -11.64 -15.01 -11.92
C PHE A 176 -12.16 -15.59 -10.60
N ARG A 177 -13.48 -15.49 -10.35
CA ARG A 177 -14.11 -16.09 -9.17
C ARG A 177 -13.90 -17.60 -9.12
N MET A 178 -14.14 -18.31 -10.23
CA MET A 178 -13.95 -19.76 -10.29
C MET A 178 -12.50 -20.16 -9.97
N GLN A 179 -11.51 -19.49 -10.58
CA GLN A 179 -10.10 -19.76 -10.30
C GLN A 179 -9.72 -19.45 -8.83
N ALA A 180 -10.24 -18.36 -8.26
CA ALA A 180 -10.02 -18.04 -6.86
C ALA A 180 -10.59 -19.11 -5.91
N GLN A 181 -11.75 -19.68 -6.25
CA GLN A 181 -12.38 -20.79 -5.52
C GLN A 181 -11.58 -22.09 -5.65
N ASP A 182 -11.14 -22.43 -6.86
CA ASP A 182 -10.29 -23.62 -7.12
C ASP A 182 -8.97 -23.57 -6.34
N TYR A 183 -8.42 -22.37 -6.14
CA TYR A 183 -7.22 -22.15 -5.33
C TYR A 183 -7.47 -22.05 -3.81
N GLY A 184 -8.74 -22.12 -3.37
CA GLY A 184 -9.12 -22.02 -1.96
C GLY A 184 -8.90 -20.63 -1.37
N LEU A 185 -9.06 -19.57 -2.17
CA LEU A 185 -8.75 -18.18 -1.79
C LEU A 185 -9.99 -17.29 -1.66
N TRP A 186 -11.19 -17.86 -1.85
CA TRP A 186 -12.43 -17.10 -1.85
C TRP A 186 -12.92 -16.74 -0.44
N ASP A 187 -12.82 -17.66 0.52
CA ASP A 187 -13.50 -17.55 1.82
C ASP A 187 -12.74 -16.69 2.87
N GLY A 188 -11.78 -15.84 2.45
CA GLY A 188 -11.22 -14.78 3.30
C GLY A 188 -10.17 -15.19 4.34
N GLY A 189 -9.43 -16.29 4.14
CA GLY A 189 -8.32 -16.69 5.02
C GLY A 189 -6.94 -16.13 4.62
N ASP A 190 -5.93 -16.31 5.50
CA ASP A 190 -4.53 -16.05 5.12
C ASP A 190 -4.09 -17.05 4.04
N PRO A 191 -3.75 -16.60 2.82
CA PRO A 191 -3.36 -17.46 1.70
C PRO A 191 -2.08 -18.26 1.96
N TYR A 192 -1.33 -17.95 3.01
CA TYR A 192 -0.09 -18.61 3.41
C TYR A 192 -0.17 -19.25 4.79
N ARG A 193 -1.37 -19.47 5.35
CA ARG A 193 -1.55 -20.17 6.63
C ARG A 193 -0.83 -21.53 6.67
N ALA A 194 -1.02 -22.37 5.65
CA ALA A 194 -0.37 -23.67 5.57
C ALA A 194 1.17 -23.56 5.52
N TRP A 195 1.70 -22.49 4.92
CA TRP A 195 3.13 -22.22 4.93
C TRP A 195 3.59 -21.84 6.34
N ALA A 196 2.82 -21.02 7.06
CA ALA A 196 3.11 -20.65 8.43
C ALA A 196 3.15 -21.86 9.36
N GLU A 197 2.24 -22.81 9.19
CA GLU A 197 2.18 -24.06 9.96
C GLU A 197 3.42 -24.93 9.72
N VAL A 198 3.82 -25.14 8.45
CA VAL A 198 5.03 -25.91 8.11
C VAL A 198 6.30 -25.25 8.63
N VAL A 199 6.49 -23.96 8.34
CA VAL A 199 7.68 -23.21 8.78
C VAL A 199 7.73 -23.17 10.30
N GLY A 200 6.60 -22.93 10.96
CA GLY A 200 6.48 -22.91 12.42
C GLY A 200 6.83 -24.24 13.06
N ALA A 201 6.41 -25.37 12.48
CA ALA A 201 6.76 -26.70 12.97
C ALA A 201 8.27 -26.98 12.87
N VAL A 202 8.91 -26.62 11.75
CA VAL A 202 10.35 -26.85 11.56
C VAL A 202 11.21 -25.90 12.39
N LEU A 203 10.70 -24.70 12.67
CA LEU A 203 11.35 -23.68 13.50
C LEU A 203 10.81 -23.65 14.94
N ALA A 204 10.19 -24.73 15.40
CA ALA A 204 9.66 -24.82 16.76
C ALA A 204 10.75 -24.50 17.80
N GLY A 205 10.49 -23.54 18.68
CA GLY A 205 11.44 -23.07 19.70
C GLY A 205 12.49 -22.07 19.22
N ALA A 206 12.50 -21.71 17.93
CA ALA A 206 13.34 -20.62 17.44
C ALA A 206 12.79 -19.25 17.84
N PRO A 207 13.62 -18.18 17.81
CA PRO A 207 13.15 -16.83 18.06
C PRO A 207 12.04 -16.41 17.07
N PRO A 208 11.00 -15.69 17.53
CA PRO A 208 9.95 -15.09 16.69
C PRO A 208 10.45 -14.43 15.41
N ALA A 209 11.49 -13.61 15.52
CA ALA A 209 12.07 -12.90 14.39
C ALA A 209 12.61 -13.84 13.29
N LEU A 210 13.12 -15.03 13.65
CA LEU A 210 13.58 -16.00 12.65
C LEU A 210 12.40 -16.61 11.90
N LEU A 211 11.29 -16.87 12.58
CA LEU A 211 10.05 -17.33 11.96
C LEU A 211 9.52 -16.29 10.97
N ASP A 212 9.31 -15.06 11.43
CA ASP A 212 8.80 -13.95 10.61
C ASP A 212 9.66 -13.74 9.37
N ARG A 213 10.99 -13.77 9.54
CA ARG A 213 11.95 -13.60 8.44
C ARG A 213 11.85 -14.75 7.45
N THR A 214 11.86 -16.00 7.94
CA THR A 214 11.85 -17.19 7.08
C THR A 214 10.58 -17.24 6.26
N LEU A 215 9.44 -16.99 6.91
CA LEU A 215 8.14 -17.06 6.29
C LEU A 215 7.90 -15.87 5.36
N GLY A 216 8.23 -14.65 5.80
CA GLY A 216 8.15 -13.44 4.97
C GLY A 216 9.01 -13.56 3.71
N GLN A 217 10.28 -13.96 3.83
CA GLN A 217 11.15 -14.14 2.67
C GLN A 217 10.69 -15.30 1.79
N GLY A 218 10.19 -16.38 2.39
CA GLY A 218 9.62 -17.52 1.68
C GLY A 218 8.43 -17.13 0.82
N VAL A 219 7.48 -16.37 1.37
CA VAL A 219 6.34 -15.83 0.61
C VAL A 219 6.82 -14.95 -0.54
N LEU A 220 7.74 -14.01 -0.31
CA LEU A 220 8.27 -13.14 -1.37
C LEU A 220 9.01 -13.94 -2.46
N ASP A 221 9.75 -14.98 -2.09
CA ASP A 221 10.44 -15.87 -3.03
C ASP A 221 9.45 -16.72 -3.83
N HIS A 222 8.37 -17.18 -3.21
CA HIS A 222 7.31 -17.94 -3.88
C HIS A 222 6.52 -17.08 -4.88
N GLU A 223 6.09 -15.90 -4.45
CA GLU A 223 5.40 -14.92 -5.30
C GLU A 223 6.28 -14.48 -6.49
N ALA A 224 7.60 -14.57 -6.35
CA ALA A 224 8.57 -14.29 -7.41
C ALA A 224 8.96 -15.54 -8.25
N GLY A 225 8.37 -16.70 -7.99
CA GLY A 225 8.66 -17.96 -8.70
C GLY A 225 10.03 -18.57 -8.39
N ARG A 226 10.71 -18.14 -7.32
CA ARG A 226 12.03 -18.64 -6.92
C ARG A 226 11.98 -19.94 -6.12
N ILE A 227 10.88 -20.17 -5.41
CA ILE A 227 10.61 -21.41 -4.67
C ILE A 227 9.16 -21.82 -4.85
N ARG A 228 8.85 -23.10 -4.63
CA ARG A 228 7.51 -23.67 -4.78
C ARG A 228 6.90 -24.11 -3.46
N THR A 229 7.73 -24.36 -2.45
CA THR A 229 7.33 -25.01 -1.20
C THR A 229 7.83 -24.25 0.04
N PRO A 230 7.12 -24.36 1.19
CA PRO A 230 7.60 -23.81 2.45
C PRO A 230 8.89 -24.48 2.96
N GLU A 231 9.13 -25.75 2.61
CA GLU A 231 10.37 -26.47 2.95
C GLU A 231 11.60 -25.83 2.28
N GLU A 232 11.47 -25.40 1.02
CA GLU A 232 12.53 -24.63 0.33
C GLU A 232 12.79 -23.29 1.03
N ALA A 233 11.76 -22.64 1.58
CA ALA A 233 11.93 -21.41 2.36
C ALA A 233 12.76 -21.66 3.63
N VAL A 234 12.46 -22.73 4.36
CA VAL A 234 13.22 -23.14 5.55
C VAL A 234 14.67 -23.47 5.19
N ALA A 235 14.90 -24.23 4.12
CA ALA A 235 16.24 -24.59 3.66
C ALA A 235 17.08 -23.34 3.34
N ARG A 236 16.50 -22.35 2.67
CA ARG A 236 17.16 -21.06 2.35
C ARG A 236 17.42 -20.22 3.61
N ALA A 237 16.59 -20.33 4.64
CA ALA A 237 16.76 -19.62 5.89
C ALA A 237 17.81 -20.24 6.84
N TYR A 238 18.41 -21.39 6.50
CA TYR A 238 19.38 -22.09 7.37
C TYR A 238 20.51 -21.18 7.87
N ARG A 239 21.06 -20.32 7.00
CA ARG A 239 22.14 -19.37 7.37
C ARG A 239 21.70 -18.35 8.43
N ALA A 240 20.43 -17.97 8.46
CA ALA A 240 19.93 -16.99 9.42
C ALA A 240 19.81 -17.54 10.84
N ARG A 241 19.93 -18.85 11.04
CA ARG A 241 20.04 -19.44 12.39
C ARG A 241 21.29 -18.94 13.14
N GLY A 242 22.34 -18.56 12.41
CA GLY A 242 23.55 -17.95 12.99
C GLY A 242 23.42 -16.46 13.32
N GLY A 243 22.24 -15.86 13.12
CA GLY A 243 21.97 -14.44 13.29
C GLY A 243 21.68 -13.72 11.98
N PHE A 244 20.95 -12.62 12.08
CA PHE A 244 20.55 -11.74 10.97
C PHE A 244 20.29 -10.33 11.51
N ALA A 245 20.39 -9.33 10.64
CA ALA A 245 20.03 -7.97 10.99
C ALA A 245 18.51 -7.76 11.05
N GLU A 246 18.06 -6.77 11.82
CA GLU A 246 16.69 -6.28 11.77
C GLU A 246 16.68 -4.85 11.24
N LEU A 247 15.97 -4.62 10.14
CA LEU A 247 15.82 -3.31 9.51
C LEU A 247 14.38 -2.83 9.64
N VAL A 248 14.18 -1.71 10.34
CA VAL A 248 12.91 -0.98 10.32
C VAL A 248 13.05 0.22 9.38
N VAL A 249 12.13 0.37 8.45
CA VAL A 249 12.00 1.59 7.63
C VAL A 249 10.70 2.28 8.03
N VAL A 250 10.77 3.56 8.40
CA VAL A 250 9.57 4.35 8.70
C VAL A 250 9.04 5.06 7.45
N CYS A 251 7.72 5.19 7.35
CA CYS A 251 7.03 5.83 6.22
C CYS A 251 5.89 6.71 6.74
N GLY A 252 6.01 8.02 6.56
CA GLY A 252 4.98 8.98 6.94
C GLY A 252 5.41 10.43 6.74
N PRO A 253 4.46 11.36 6.57
CA PRO A 253 4.76 12.77 6.38
C PRO A 253 5.46 13.39 7.59
N SER A 254 6.06 14.55 7.40
CA SER A 254 6.57 15.37 8.51
C SER A 254 5.45 15.64 9.53
N GLY A 255 5.77 15.55 10.83
CA GLY A 255 4.77 15.72 11.89
C GLY A 255 3.97 14.46 12.23
N SER A 256 4.19 13.32 11.56
CA SER A 256 3.45 12.08 11.81
C SER A 256 3.88 11.29 13.06
N GLY A 257 4.77 11.81 13.91
CA GLY A 257 5.21 11.12 15.14
C GLY A 257 6.35 10.10 14.98
N LYS A 258 6.96 9.95 13.80
CA LYS A 258 8.03 8.94 13.53
C LYS A 258 9.15 8.94 14.57
N SER A 259 9.83 10.07 14.76
CA SER A 259 10.99 10.14 15.64
C SER A 259 10.63 9.87 17.11
N THR A 260 9.45 10.30 17.56
CA THR A 260 8.91 9.99 18.90
C THR A 260 8.65 8.49 19.04
N TRP A 261 8.03 7.87 18.04
CA TRP A 261 7.79 6.43 18.02
C TRP A 261 9.09 5.63 17.98
N ILE A 262 10.09 6.06 17.20
CA ILE A 262 11.42 5.42 17.16
C ILE A 262 12.05 5.42 18.54
N ALA A 263 12.08 6.58 19.22
CA ALA A 263 12.70 6.71 20.55
C ALA A 263 12.01 5.85 21.62
N GLY A 264 10.68 5.67 21.52
CA GLY A 264 9.92 4.87 22.48
C GLY A 264 9.89 3.37 22.16
N ALA A 265 9.62 3.00 20.91
CA ALA A 265 9.39 1.62 20.50
C ALA A 265 10.68 0.87 20.10
N LEU A 266 11.72 1.60 19.69
CA LEU A 266 12.97 1.03 19.18
C LEU A 266 14.22 1.61 19.89
N PRO A 267 14.27 1.66 21.23
CA PRO A 267 15.38 2.29 21.95
C PRO A 267 16.74 1.63 21.71
N ASP A 268 16.76 0.33 21.39
CA ASP A 268 17.97 -0.46 21.13
C ASP A 268 18.41 -0.45 19.65
N TYR A 269 17.72 0.28 18.78
CA TYR A 269 18.02 0.32 17.35
C TYR A 269 18.99 1.46 17.02
N GLU A 270 20.00 1.18 16.20
CA GLU A 270 20.85 2.21 15.60
C GLU A 270 20.00 3.06 14.63
N VAL A 271 19.93 4.38 14.84
CA VAL A 271 19.12 5.28 14.01
C VAL A 271 19.97 5.87 12.87
N VAL A 272 19.61 5.54 11.63
CA VAL A 272 20.12 6.18 10.42
C VAL A 272 19.13 7.25 9.97
N SER A 273 19.28 8.47 10.49
CA SER A 273 18.44 9.63 10.17
C SER A 273 19.02 10.47 9.04
N LEU A 274 18.25 10.63 7.96
CA LEU A 274 18.65 11.51 6.84
C LEU A 274 18.66 12.98 7.26
N ASP A 275 17.77 13.39 8.15
CA ASP A 275 17.70 14.77 8.62
C ASP A 275 18.90 15.10 9.53
N ASP A 276 19.32 14.18 10.39
CA ASP A 276 20.51 14.36 11.23
C ASP A 276 21.80 14.37 10.39
N LEU A 277 21.87 13.51 9.38
CA LEU A 277 22.99 13.52 8.43
C LEU A 277 23.05 14.81 7.62
N ARG A 278 21.90 15.36 7.18
CA ARG A 278 21.85 16.69 6.54
C ARG A 278 22.37 17.77 7.48
N GLY A 279 21.94 17.78 8.74
CA GLY A 279 22.39 18.76 9.73
C GLY A 279 23.90 18.71 9.98
N ARG A 280 24.46 17.51 10.10
CA ARG A 280 25.90 17.31 10.33
C ARG A 280 26.77 17.62 9.11
N LEU A 281 26.32 17.21 7.91
CA LEU A 281 27.12 17.35 6.70
C LEU A 281 27.00 18.74 6.08
N ALA A 282 25.82 19.37 6.10
CA ALA A 282 25.56 20.57 5.31
C ALA A 282 26.05 21.88 5.93
N GLY A 283 26.18 21.97 7.26
CA GLY A 283 26.23 23.29 7.90
C GLY A 283 25.06 24.17 7.44
N ARG A 284 25.07 25.48 7.72
CA ARG A 284 23.96 26.39 7.35
C ARG A 284 23.86 26.73 5.84
N ARG A 285 24.37 25.90 4.92
CA ARG A 285 24.22 26.12 3.47
C ARG A 285 23.62 24.88 2.81
N ALA A 286 22.34 25.00 2.47
CA ALA A 286 21.57 23.98 1.78
C ALA A 286 21.94 23.95 0.29
N ASP A 287 23.03 23.26 -0.07
CA ASP A 287 23.32 22.94 -1.46
C ASP A 287 22.74 21.57 -1.85
N GLN A 288 22.04 21.52 -2.99
CA GLN A 288 21.50 20.27 -3.55
C GLN A 288 22.59 19.23 -3.85
N ALA A 289 23.85 19.65 -4.05
CA ALA A 289 25.03 18.78 -4.18
C ALA A 289 25.26 17.87 -2.95
N MET A 290 24.74 18.27 -1.79
CA MET A 290 24.94 17.54 -0.53
C MET A 290 23.95 16.39 -0.35
N ASN A 291 22.82 16.39 -1.07
CA ASN A 291 21.85 15.29 -1.00
C ASN A 291 22.46 13.94 -1.43
N GLY A 292 23.34 13.95 -2.44
CA GLY A 292 24.07 12.75 -2.87
C GLY A 292 24.98 12.21 -1.78
N GLN A 293 25.76 13.09 -1.12
CA GLN A 293 26.67 12.72 -0.04
C GLN A 293 25.93 12.23 1.20
N VAL A 294 24.84 12.90 1.60
CA VAL A 294 23.97 12.46 2.70
C VAL A 294 23.45 11.05 2.44
N MET A 295 22.94 10.80 1.23
CA MET A 295 22.43 9.48 0.85
C MET A 295 23.53 8.41 0.84
N GLN A 296 24.74 8.75 0.39
CA GLN A 296 25.89 7.85 0.41
C GLN A 296 26.29 7.50 1.86
N ALA A 297 26.40 8.50 2.73
CA ALA A 297 26.72 8.30 4.14
C ALA A 297 25.65 7.47 4.86
N ALA A 298 24.36 7.75 4.62
CA ALA A 298 23.25 6.97 5.17
C ALA A 298 23.30 5.51 4.73
N ARG A 299 23.54 5.25 3.44
CA ARG A 299 23.67 3.89 2.91
C ARG A 299 24.87 3.14 3.49
N GLU A 300 26.00 3.80 3.68
CA GLU A 300 27.16 3.14 4.28
C GLU A 300 26.94 2.82 5.76
N ALA A 301 26.31 3.73 6.52
CA ALA A 301 25.90 3.46 7.90
C ALA A 301 24.96 2.25 7.97
N LEU A 302 23.93 2.23 7.11
CA LEU A 302 23.02 1.08 7.01
C LEU A 302 23.77 -0.22 6.66
N ARG A 303 24.65 -0.21 5.66
CA ARG A 303 25.47 -1.39 5.30
C ARG A 303 26.34 -1.86 6.46
N ALA A 304 26.95 -0.94 7.19
CA ALA A 304 27.77 -1.26 8.35
C ALA A 304 26.95 -1.94 9.45
N ALA A 305 25.74 -1.45 9.73
CA ALA A 305 24.82 -2.09 10.69
C ALA A 305 24.37 -3.48 10.22
N LEU A 306 23.97 -3.61 8.94
CA LEU A 306 23.54 -4.87 8.34
C LEU A 306 24.64 -5.94 8.36
N ARG A 307 25.89 -5.59 8.02
CA ARG A 307 27.05 -6.50 8.04
C ARG A 307 27.31 -7.12 9.42
N ARG A 308 26.95 -6.40 10.49
CA ARG A 308 27.15 -6.84 11.88
C ARG A 308 25.93 -7.56 12.46
N ASN A 309 24.91 -7.87 11.65
CA ASN A 309 23.61 -8.39 12.10
C ASN A 309 22.96 -7.50 13.18
N GLY A 310 23.13 -6.17 13.07
CA GLY A 310 22.58 -5.22 14.03
C GLY A 310 21.09 -4.94 13.85
N LYS A 311 20.50 -4.28 14.84
CA LYS A 311 19.17 -3.69 14.79
C LYS A 311 19.30 -2.24 14.33
N VAL A 312 18.67 -1.88 13.21
CA VAL A 312 18.82 -0.57 12.58
C VAL A 312 17.47 -0.03 12.09
N VAL A 313 17.24 1.26 12.33
CA VAL A 313 16.08 1.97 11.83
C VAL A 313 16.51 3.05 10.84
N TRP A 314 15.85 3.07 9.69
CA TRP A 314 16.04 4.09 8.67
C TRP A 314 15.00 5.19 8.86
N ASP A 315 15.39 6.32 9.45
CA ASP A 315 14.53 7.48 9.68
C ASP A 315 14.57 8.45 8.48
N ALA A 316 13.51 8.38 7.69
CA ALA A 316 13.19 9.31 6.63
C ALA A 316 11.67 9.40 6.46
N THR A 317 11.18 10.32 5.63
CA THR A 317 9.74 10.37 5.34
C THR A 317 9.24 9.11 4.63
N GLY A 318 10.08 8.45 3.82
CA GLY A 318 9.74 7.17 3.19
C GLY A 318 8.56 7.24 2.20
N LEU A 319 8.14 8.43 1.76
CA LEU A 319 6.89 8.60 1.01
C LEU A 319 6.94 8.12 -0.44
N ARG A 320 8.14 7.93 -1.02
CA ARG A 320 8.31 7.44 -2.40
C ARG A 320 8.60 5.95 -2.41
N ARG A 321 7.89 5.20 -3.25
CA ARG A 321 8.00 3.74 -3.39
C ARG A 321 9.39 3.30 -3.83
N ASP A 322 9.98 3.98 -4.83
CA ASP A 322 11.33 3.63 -5.31
C ASP A 322 12.40 3.79 -4.22
N PHE A 323 12.24 4.78 -3.35
CA PHE A 323 13.14 5.02 -2.23
C PHE A 323 13.03 3.89 -1.21
N ARG A 324 11.81 3.54 -0.80
CA ARG A 324 11.57 2.41 0.11
C ARG A 324 12.08 1.10 -0.47
N ARG A 325 11.80 0.81 -1.74
CA ARG A 325 12.29 -0.38 -2.45
C ARG A 325 13.81 -0.50 -2.37
N THR A 326 14.52 0.62 -2.53
CA THR A 326 15.99 0.61 -2.46
C THR A 326 16.50 0.26 -1.06
N VAL A 327 15.90 0.83 -0.02
CA VAL A 327 16.34 0.62 1.37
C VAL A 327 15.94 -0.77 1.89
N LEU A 328 14.68 -1.16 1.67
CA LEU A 328 14.16 -2.47 2.06
C LEU A 328 14.86 -3.60 1.27
N GLY A 329 15.07 -3.40 -0.03
CA GLY A 329 15.81 -4.33 -0.88
C GLY A 329 17.24 -4.54 -0.39
N LEU A 330 17.96 -3.48 -0.02
CA LEU A 330 19.28 -3.60 0.58
C LEU A 330 19.25 -4.44 1.88
N GLY A 331 18.23 -4.26 2.72
CA GLY A 331 18.04 -5.12 3.89
C GLY A 331 17.84 -6.59 3.52
N MET A 332 16.96 -6.86 2.54
CA MET A 332 16.68 -8.22 2.06
C MET A 332 17.91 -8.88 1.43
N ASP A 333 18.72 -8.15 0.66
CA ASP A 333 19.95 -8.64 0.04
C ASP A 333 21.00 -9.06 1.09
N TYR A 334 21.04 -8.35 2.23
CA TYR A 334 21.84 -8.72 3.39
C TYR A 334 21.21 -9.82 4.25
N GLY A 335 20.02 -10.29 3.88
CA GLY A 335 19.26 -11.29 4.62
C GLY A 335 18.70 -10.77 5.94
N ALA A 336 18.36 -9.49 6.04
CA ALA A 336 17.72 -8.91 7.22
C ALA A 336 16.23 -9.27 7.31
N LEU A 337 15.68 -9.29 8.52
CA LEU A 337 14.25 -9.14 8.73
C LEU A 337 13.88 -7.67 8.48
N THR A 338 12.91 -7.41 7.61
CA THR A 338 12.57 -6.05 7.18
C THR A 338 11.15 -5.71 7.60
N THR A 339 11.00 -4.59 8.31
CA THR A 339 9.72 -4.08 8.78
C THR A 339 9.50 -2.69 8.19
N LEU A 340 8.32 -2.46 7.63
CA LEU A 340 7.87 -1.14 7.20
C LEU A 340 6.85 -0.59 8.20
N ALA A 341 7.21 0.45 8.95
CA ALA A 341 6.30 1.13 9.87
C ALA A 341 5.64 2.33 9.18
N VAL A 342 4.34 2.23 8.91
CA VAL A 342 3.54 3.18 8.13
C VAL A 342 2.69 4.03 9.07
N PHE A 343 2.96 5.33 9.09
CA PHE A 343 2.27 6.29 9.95
C PHE A 343 1.08 6.91 9.22
N GLN A 344 -0.12 6.73 9.76
CA GLN A 344 -1.37 7.30 9.24
C GLN A 344 -2.05 8.17 10.31
N PRO A 345 -1.47 9.33 10.65
CA PRO A 345 -2.10 10.29 11.54
C PRO A 345 -3.36 10.89 10.91
N ARG A 346 -4.24 11.46 11.73
CA ARG A 346 -5.35 12.27 11.23
C ARG A 346 -4.80 13.56 10.59
N PRO A 347 -5.29 13.95 9.41
CA PRO A 347 -4.87 15.18 8.73
C PRO A 347 -5.00 16.43 9.60
N GLY A 348 -6.12 16.57 10.34
CA GLY A 348 -6.35 17.71 11.23
C GLY A 348 -5.22 17.92 12.24
N ASP A 349 -4.60 16.83 12.69
CA ASP A 349 -3.54 16.87 13.70
C ASP A 349 -2.17 17.22 13.11
N LEU A 350 -1.93 16.90 11.83
CA LEU A 350 -0.61 17.04 11.19
C LEU A 350 -0.11 18.48 11.17
N GLY A 351 -0.99 19.44 10.87
CA GLY A 351 -0.64 20.86 10.83
C GLY A 351 -0.21 21.39 12.19
N ALA A 352 -1.02 21.16 13.22
CA ALA A 352 -0.75 21.59 14.59
C ALA A 352 0.53 20.93 15.14
N ARG A 353 0.68 19.62 14.92
CA ARG A 353 1.88 18.86 15.33
C ARG A 353 3.14 19.36 14.62
N ASN A 354 3.06 19.69 13.33
CA ASN A 354 4.22 20.22 12.61
C ASN A 354 4.66 21.59 13.14
N LEU A 355 3.72 22.48 13.48
CA LEU A 355 4.01 23.80 14.07
C LEU A 355 4.67 23.69 15.45
N GLY A 356 4.35 22.66 16.24
CA GLY A 356 4.94 22.42 17.55
C GLY A 356 6.37 21.83 17.54
N ARG A 357 6.97 21.57 16.37
CA ARG A 357 8.30 20.94 16.26
C ARG A 357 9.42 21.96 16.34
N ALA A 358 10.53 21.57 16.98
CA ALA A 358 11.79 22.34 16.96
C ALA A 358 12.28 22.63 15.53
N HIS A 359 12.03 21.70 14.59
CA HIS A 359 12.30 21.84 13.16
C HIS A 359 11.03 21.61 12.35
N ALA A 360 10.11 22.58 12.39
CA ALA A 360 8.91 22.59 11.57
C ALA A 360 9.25 22.72 10.08
N VAL A 361 8.53 21.99 9.21
CA VAL A 361 8.64 22.21 7.76
C VAL A 361 7.60 23.25 7.31
N PRO A 362 7.88 24.05 6.26
CA PRO A 362 6.89 24.96 5.71
C PRO A 362 5.61 24.23 5.28
N GLY A 363 4.44 24.86 5.42
CA GLY A 363 3.15 24.25 5.08
C GLY A 363 3.07 23.75 3.63
N ALA A 364 3.69 24.47 2.69
CA ALA A 364 3.80 24.05 1.29
C ALA A 364 4.59 22.74 1.12
N VAL A 365 5.62 22.50 1.94
CA VAL A 365 6.40 21.25 1.93
C VAL A 365 5.55 20.08 2.44
N LEU A 366 4.78 20.29 3.51
CA LEU A 366 3.86 19.27 4.03
C LEU A 366 2.76 18.94 3.01
N ALA A 367 2.17 19.95 2.37
CA ALA A 367 1.18 19.75 1.31
C ALA A 367 1.77 18.96 0.13
N ALA A 368 3.00 19.29 -0.30
CA ALA A 368 3.70 18.57 -1.36
C ALA A 368 4.00 17.11 -0.97
N GLN A 369 4.39 16.85 0.29
CA GLN A 369 4.56 15.49 0.80
C GLN A 369 3.27 14.68 0.71
N LEU A 370 2.15 15.24 1.17
CA LEU A 370 0.84 14.57 1.13
C LEU A 370 0.31 14.36 -0.29
N ALA A 371 0.56 15.30 -1.21
CA ALA A 371 0.15 15.18 -2.61
C ALA A 371 1.01 14.17 -3.39
N GLY A 372 2.30 14.09 -3.06
CA GLY A 372 3.28 13.22 -3.71
C GLY A 372 3.45 11.85 -3.07
N ALA A 373 2.76 11.56 -1.96
CA ALA A 373 2.91 10.29 -1.26
C ALA A 373 2.47 9.09 -2.13
N GLU A 374 3.22 7.98 -1.99
CA GLU A 374 2.92 6.69 -2.61
C GLU A 374 2.73 5.68 -1.48
N PHE A 375 1.48 5.41 -1.13
CA PHE A 375 1.14 4.59 0.05
C PHE A 375 1.59 3.13 -0.16
N PRO A 376 2.18 2.47 0.86
CA PRO A 376 2.81 1.16 0.65
C PRO A 376 1.85 0.03 0.32
N TYR A 377 2.30 -0.93 -0.49
CA TYR A 377 1.66 -2.25 -0.64
C TYR A 377 2.37 -3.29 0.23
N LEU A 378 1.65 -4.33 0.64
CA LEU A 378 2.19 -5.35 1.56
C LEU A 378 3.43 -6.10 1.07
N PRO A 379 3.64 -6.36 -0.24
CA PRO A 379 4.85 -7.03 -0.72
C PRO A 379 6.13 -6.20 -0.61
N GLU A 380 6.10 -4.97 -0.09
CA GLU A 380 7.31 -4.13 0.03
C GLU A 380 8.28 -4.59 1.13
N ALA A 381 7.78 -5.26 2.18
CA ALA A 381 8.57 -5.69 3.34
C ALA A 381 8.10 -7.06 3.86
N HIS A 382 8.89 -7.71 4.73
CA HIS A 382 8.46 -8.93 5.40
C HIS A 382 7.32 -8.66 6.39
N ARG A 383 7.39 -7.53 7.10
CA ARG A 383 6.37 -7.05 8.04
C ARG A 383 5.96 -5.63 7.69
N THR A 384 4.69 -5.31 7.86
CA THR A 384 4.17 -3.95 7.79
C THR A 384 3.43 -3.64 9.10
N LEU A 385 3.83 -2.58 9.79
CA LEU A 385 3.14 -2.07 10.98
C LEU A 385 2.37 -0.81 10.59
N TRP A 386 1.11 -0.70 10.97
CA TRP A 386 0.36 0.55 10.85
C TRP A 386 0.35 1.26 12.19
N VAL A 387 0.80 2.51 12.20
CA VAL A 387 0.95 3.34 13.39
C VAL A 387 0.07 4.58 13.24
N ASP A 388 -0.73 4.91 14.24
CA ASP A 388 -1.53 6.13 14.23
C ASP A 388 -0.71 7.36 14.64
N GLY A 389 -1.39 8.50 14.81
CA GLY A 389 -0.73 9.72 15.26
C GLY A 389 -0.09 9.59 16.64
N ASP A 390 -0.68 8.82 17.53
CA ASP A 390 -0.26 8.75 18.94
C ASP A 390 0.82 7.69 19.17
N GLY A 391 1.32 7.09 18.09
CA GLY A 391 2.34 6.07 18.13
C GLY A 391 1.79 4.69 18.46
N GLN A 392 0.48 4.50 18.49
CA GLN A 392 -0.13 3.20 18.75
C GLN A 392 -0.16 2.37 17.47
N THR A 393 0.13 1.07 17.62
CA THR A 393 0.04 0.12 16.51
C THR A 393 -1.43 -0.23 16.30
N THR A 394 -2.00 0.13 15.15
CA THR A 394 -3.41 -0.07 14.79
C THR A 394 -3.63 -1.31 13.91
N GLY A 395 -2.55 -2.05 13.66
CA GLY A 395 -2.58 -3.32 12.95
C GLY A 395 -1.19 -3.72 12.46
N GLN A 396 -1.08 -4.95 12.01
CA GLN A 396 0.12 -5.50 11.40
C GLN A 396 -0.27 -6.41 10.24
N ALA A 397 0.60 -6.46 9.23
CA ALA A 397 0.56 -7.44 8.16
C ALA A 397 1.95 -8.04 7.92
N GLY A 398 1.97 -9.16 7.23
CA GLY A 398 3.10 -10.09 7.33
C GLY A 398 3.00 -10.89 8.63
N PHE A 399 3.98 -11.74 8.86
CA PHE A 399 3.96 -12.63 10.01
C PHE A 399 4.55 -11.91 11.22
N SER A 400 3.78 -11.96 12.31
CA SER A 400 4.26 -11.82 13.67
C SER A 400 3.85 -13.09 14.38
N SER A 401 4.78 -13.85 14.94
CA SER A 401 4.43 -14.60 16.14
C SER A 401 4.38 -13.61 17.32
N SER A 402 3.24 -12.92 17.46
CA SER A 402 2.89 -12.17 18.68
C SER A 402 1.83 -12.93 19.46
#